data_AF-A0A9D4ZMN6-F1
#
_entry.id   AF-A0A9D4ZMN6-F1
#
_cell.length_a   1.000
_cell.length_b   1.000
_cell.length_c   1.000
_cell.angle_alpha   90.00
_cell.angle_beta   90.00
_cell.angle_gamma   90.00
#
_symmetry.space_group_name_H-M   'P 1'
#
loop_
_entity.id
_entity.type
_entity.pdbx_description
1 polymer ?
#
loop_
_entity_poly.entity_id
_entity_poly.type
_entity_poly.pdbx_seq_one_letter_code
_entity_poly.pdbx_strand_id
1 'polypeptide(L)'
;MGVPASSQSRFLGCGRVPLFLPRNAATGRSLNGRRHGYPTVEACLRIDAGHLSHALRNCSDSKLLKAEFSRRVLQKHQIVQPACSVLEATEAPSTQVAQSFLPWDAETPGLKGQKRTDIKKILILGAGPIVIGQACEFDYSGTQACKALKEEGYKVILINSNPATIMTDPEVADRTYITPMTPELVEKILEKERPDAVLPTMGGQTALNLAVALSEAGMLEKYGIELIGAKLDTIKKAEDRDLFKQAMNRIGVKSPPSGIATTLEECFQIAESIGEYPLIIRPAFTLGGTGGGIAYNKEEFEAICKSGLAASVCSQVLVEKSLLGWKEYELEVMRDLADNVVIICSIENIDPMGVHTGDSITVAPAQTLTDKEYQRLRDQAVAIMREIGVECGGSNVQFAINPKDGEVMVIEMNPRVSRSSALASKATGFPIAKMAAKLSVGYTLDLIPNDITKKTPASFEPSIDYVVTKVSVP
;
A
#
# COMPACT_ATOMS: atom_id res chain seq x y z
N MET A 1 53.39 11.38 6.20
CA MET A 1 53.47 11.53 4.72
C MET A 1 52.42 10.63 4.11
N GLY A 2 51.27 11.19 3.72
CA GLY A 2 50.23 10.46 2.97
C GLY A 2 50.09 11.13 1.61
N VAL A 3 50.42 10.42 0.54
CA VAL A 3 50.31 10.91 -0.84
C VAL A 3 48.82 10.93 -1.22
N PRO A 4 48.26 12.02 -1.78
CA PRO A 4 46.89 12.01 -2.29
C PRO A 4 46.82 11.10 -3.52
N ALA A 5 45.88 10.15 -3.51
CA ALA A 5 45.60 9.30 -4.65
C ALA A 5 45.25 10.17 -5.87
N SER A 6 46.11 10.14 -6.91
CA SER A 6 45.88 10.88 -8.15
C SER A 6 44.63 10.35 -8.85
N SER A 7 43.96 11.21 -9.64
CA SER A 7 42.76 10.85 -10.40
C SER A 7 42.94 9.54 -11.17
N GLN A 8 44.14 9.31 -11.74
CA GLN A 8 44.56 8.09 -12.44
C GLN A 8 44.37 6.79 -11.62
N SER A 9 44.64 6.81 -10.31
CA SER A 9 44.47 5.63 -9.46
C SER A 9 43.02 5.20 -9.24
N ARG A 10 42.04 6.12 -9.40
CA ARG A 10 40.61 5.81 -9.34
C ARG A 10 40.07 5.21 -10.64
N PHE A 11 40.77 5.35 -11.77
CA PHE A 11 40.31 4.83 -13.06
C PHE A 11 40.44 3.30 -13.14
N LEU A 12 41.53 2.74 -12.61
CA LEU A 12 41.81 1.30 -12.68
C LEU A 12 40.88 0.45 -11.81
N GLY A 13 40.26 1.02 -10.77
CA GLY A 13 39.38 0.28 -9.86
C GLY A 13 37.90 0.26 -10.21
N CYS A 14 37.40 1.11 -11.11
CA CYS A 14 35.95 1.34 -11.25
C CYS A 14 35.39 1.18 -12.68
N GLY A 15 36.23 0.96 -13.70
CA GLY A 15 35.76 0.64 -15.07
C GLY A 15 34.85 1.69 -15.73
N ARG A 16 34.77 2.93 -15.20
CA ARG A 16 33.89 3.98 -15.73
C ARG A 16 34.59 4.78 -16.83
N VAL A 17 33.86 5.01 -17.93
CA VAL A 17 34.29 5.80 -19.10
C VAL A 17 34.64 7.26 -18.68
N PRO A 18 35.67 7.90 -19.27
CA PRO A 18 36.23 9.19 -18.81
C PRO A 18 35.27 10.37 -18.67
N LEU A 19 34.07 10.31 -19.27
CA LEU A 19 33.07 11.39 -19.20
C LEU A 19 32.42 11.57 -17.81
N PHE A 20 32.41 10.55 -16.95
CA PHE A 20 31.61 10.58 -15.72
C PHE A 20 32.37 11.01 -14.46
N LEU A 21 33.70 10.97 -14.46
CA LEU A 21 34.53 11.32 -13.31
C LEU A 21 34.76 12.84 -13.11
N PRO A 22 34.87 13.69 -14.14
CA PRO A 22 35.04 15.14 -13.94
C PRO A 22 33.87 15.82 -13.23
N ARG A 23 32.65 15.25 -13.31
CA ARG A 23 31.45 15.76 -12.62
C ARG A 23 31.41 15.40 -11.13
N ASN A 24 32.00 14.27 -10.74
CA ASN A 24 32.05 13.85 -9.33
C ASN A 24 33.30 14.33 -8.57
N ALA A 25 34.32 14.82 -9.28
CA ALA A 25 35.51 15.45 -8.69
C ALA A 25 35.27 16.91 -8.25
N ALA A 26 34.08 17.47 -8.50
CA ALA A 26 33.69 18.82 -8.08
C ALA A 26 33.34 18.94 -6.58
N THR A 27 33.66 17.95 -5.76
CA THR A 27 33.51 17.98 -4.29
C THR A 27 34.64 18.76 -3.59
N GLY A 28 35.60 19.32 -4.33
CA GLY A 28 36.64 20.23 -3.81
C GLY A 28 36.26 21.72 -3.72
N ARG A 29 35.03 22.11 -4.07
CA ARG A 29 34.56 23.53 -4.02
C ARG A 29 33.61 23.79 -2.84
N SER A 30 33.95 23.29 -1.65
CA SER A 30 33.24 23.59 -0.40
C SER A 30 33.89 24.70 0.43
N LEU A 31 34.93 25.36 -0.08
CA LEU A 31 35.65 26.43 0.62
C LEU A 31 35.84 27.63 -0.31
N ASN A 32 34.77 28.40 -0.51
CA ASN A 32 34.79 29.86 -0.66
C ASN A 32 33.40 30.36 -1.06
N GLY A 33 32.82 31.17 -0.19
CA GLY A 33 31.53 31.81 -0.43
C GLY A 33 31.60 32.91 -1.50
N ARG A 34 30.51 32.97 -2.27
CA ARG A 34 29.84 34.14 -2.88
C ARG A 34 29.52 33.94 -4.35
N ARG A 35 28.21 34.08 -4.61
CA ARG A 35 27.51 34.36 -5.88
C ARG A 35 27.83 33.36 -6.98
N HIS A 36 26.87 32.53 -7.36
CA HIS A 36 26.47 32.20 -8.75
C HIS A 36 25.15 31.42 -8.62
N GLY A 37 24.09 31.92 -9.25
CA GLY A 37 22.73 31.41 -9.13
C GLY A 37 22.58 30.00 -9.67
N TYR A 38 21.73 29.21 -9.01
CA TYR A 38 21.25 27.94 -9.55
C TYR A 38 20.49 28.21 -10.86
N PRO A 39 20.61 27.33 -11.88
CA PRO A 39 19.87 27.50 -13.13
C PRO A 39 18.36 27.46 -12.84
N THR A 40 17.65 28.42 -13.42
CA THR A 40 16.21 28.62 -13.35
C THR A 40 15.43 27.45 -13.94
N VAL A 41 14.20 27.27 -13.43
CA VAL A 41 13.22 26.19 -13.66
C VAL A 41 12.86 25.96 -15.15
N GLU A 42 13.28 26.83 -16.05
CA GLU A 42 13.01 26.72 -17.49
C GLU A 42 13.78 25.57 -18.17
N ALA A 43 14.94 25.15 -17.65
CA ALA A 43 15.73 24.07 -18.23
C ALA A 43 15.20 22.64 -17.95
N CYS A 44 14.25 22.48 -17.01
CA CYS A 44 13.52 21.22 -16.80
C CYS A 44 12.14 21.22 -17.49
N LEU A 45 11.77 22.28 -18.21
CA LEU A 45 10.49 22.45 -18.88
C LEU A 45 10.68 22.64 -20.38
N ARG A 46 11.16 21.59 -21.05
CA ARG A 46 10.95 21.25 -22.49
C ARG A 46 12.01 20.22 -22.88
N ILE A 47 11.65 18.94 -22.85
CA ILE A 47 12.35 17.97 -23.71
C ILE A 47 11.65 18.06 -25.07
N ASP A 48 12.11 18.99 -25.89
CA ASP A 48 11.76 19.08 -27.30
C ASP A 48 12.52 17.99 -28.07
N ALA A 49 11.88 17.41 -29.09
CA ALA A 49 12.21 16.12 -29.71
C ALA A 49 13.58 15.99 -30.42
N GLY A 50 14.49 16.96 -30.28
CA GLY A 50 15.80 16.97 -30.93
C GLY A 50 16.95 16.36 -30.11
N HIS A 51 16.91 16.42 -28.78
CA HIS A 51 18.09 16.02 -27.96
C HIS A 51 18.15 14.53 -27.59
N LEU A 52 17.10 13.75 -27.90
CA LEU A 52 17.13 12.29 -27.78
C LEU A 52 17.76 11.59 -29.01
N SER A 53 17.98 12.29 -30.14
CA SER A 53 18.40 11.64 -31.39
C SER A 53 19.86 11.17 -31.42
N HIS A 54 20.70 11.61 -30.48
CA HIS A 54 22.12 11.22 -30.45
C HIS A 54 22.42 10.14 -29.39
N ALA A 55 21.61 10.04 -28.33
CA ALA A 55 21.71 8.97 -27.33
C ALA A 55 20.94 7.69 -27.73
N LEU A 56 19.95 7.80 -28.63
CA LEU A 56 19.18 6.66 -29.12
C LEU A 56 19.75 5.97 -30.36
N ARG A 57 20.80 6.50 -31.02
CA ARG A 57 21.42 5.84 -32.19
C ARG A 57 22.20 4.57 -31.84
N ASN A 58 22.57 4.36 -30.58
CA ASN A 58 23.27 3.15 -30.11
C ASN A 58 22.39 2.23 -29.25
N CYS A 59 21.05 2.37 -29.31
CA CYS A 59 20.13 1.55 -28.53
C CYS A 59 18.99 1.02 -29.40
N SER A 60 19.34 0.27 -30.45
CA SER A 60 18.40 -0.45 -31.30
C SER A 60 17.67 -1.62 -30.59
N ASP A 61 18.05 -1.96 -29.35
CA ASP A 61 17.49 -3.12 -28.63
C ASP A 61 16.32 -2.81 -27.69
N SER A 62 16.02 -1.53 -27.38
CA SER A 62 14.99 -1.20 -26.39
C SER A 62 13.55 -1.42 -26.88
N LYS A 63 13.29 -1.24 -28.19
CA LYS A 63 11.98 -1.56 -28.80
C LYS A 63 11.78 -3.06 -28.96
N LEU A 64 12.86 -3.81 -29.22
CA LEU A 64 12.85 -5.27 -29.28
C LEU A 64 12.61 -5.88 -27.88
N LEU A 65 13.24 -5.35 -26.82
CA LEU A 65 12.99 -5.78 -25.45
C LEU A 65 11.55 -5.49 -24.97
N LYS A 66 10.98 -4.32 -25.30
CA LYS A 66 9.57 -4.02 -24.99
C LYS A 66 8.61 -4.94 -25.76
N ALA A 67 8.92 -5.25 -27.03
CA ALA A 67 8.11 -6.12 -27.87
C ALA A 67 8.25 -7.61 -27.49
N GLU A 68 9.44 -8.07 -27.11
CA GLU A 68 9.69 -9.44 -26.62
C GLU A 68 9.11 -9.68 -25.24
N PHE A 69 9.16 -8.69 -24.34
CA PHE A 69 8.48 -8.79 -23.04
C PHE A 69 6.96 -8.84 -23.21
N SER A 70 6.40 -7.98 -24.06
CA SER A 70 4.96 -7.99 -24.40
C SER A 70 4.54 -9.28 -25.11
N ARG A 71 5.37 -9.81 -26.04
CA ARG A 71 5.11 -11.09 -26.71
C ARG A 71 5.25 -12.30 -25.80
N ARG A 72 6.21 -12.33 -24.87
CA ARG A 72 6.37 -13.46 -23.92
C ARG A 72 5.26 -13.49 -22.88
N VAL A 73 4.76 -12.34 -22.46
CA VAL A 73 3.56 -12.25 -21.60
C VAL A 73 2.33 -12.70 -22.37
N LEU A 74 2.14 -12.29 -23.63
CA LEU A 74 0.99 -12.68 -24.44
C LEU A 74 1.02 -14.13 -24.94
N GLN A 75 2.19 -14.72 -25.23
CA GLN A 75 2.31 -16.11 -25.68
C GLN A 75 2.13 -17.15 -24.56
N LYS A 76 2.34 -16.78 -23.29
CA LYS A 76 2.00 -17.65 -22.14
C LYS A 76 0.52 -17.56 -21.72
N HIS A 77 -0.25 -16.64 -22.29
CA HIS A 77 -1.69 -16.55 -22.14
C HIS A 77 -2.40 -17.22 -23.33
N GLN A 78 -2.21 -18.53 -23.50
CA GLN A 78 -3.25 -19.34 -24.15
C GLN A 78 -4.36 -19.54 -23.12
N ILE A 79 -5.37 -18.69 -23.19
CA ILE A 79 -6.66 -18.91 -22.56
C ILE A 79 -7.22 -20.19 -23.19
N VAL A 80 -7.12 -21.32 -22.49
CA VAL A 80 -7.96 -22.47 -22.77
C VAL A 80 -9.34 -22.07 -22.27
N GLN A 81 -10.21 -21.63 -23.19
CA GLN A 81 -11.64 -21.52 -22.89
C GLN A 81 -12.17 -22.95 -22.64
N PRO A 82 -12.75 -23.27 -21.48
CA PRO A 82 -13.50 -24.51 -21.36
C PRO A 82 -14.77 -24.37 -22.22
N ALA A 83 -14.96 -25.32 -23.14
CA ALA A 83 -16.22 -25.48 -23.86
C ALA A 83 -17.30 -25.87 -22.85
N CYS A 84 -18.15 -24.92 -22.47
CA CYS A 84 -19.34 -25.21 -21.67
C CYS A 84 -20.47 -25.63 -22.62
N SER A 85 -20.77 -26.93 -22.63
CA SER A 85 -21.98 -27.48 -23.24
C SER A 85 -23.19 -27.02 -22.44
N VAL A 86 -24.13 -26.35 -23.11
CA VAL A 86 -25.42 -25.94 -22.56
C VAL A 86 -26.21 -27.19 -22.18
N LEU A 87 -26.44 -27.40 -20.88
CA LEU A 87 -27.44 -28.35 -20.38
C LEU A 87 -28.67 -27.55 -19.96
N GLU A 88 -29.78 -27.78 -20.64
CA GLU A 88 -31.09 -27.22 -20.29
C GLU A 88 -31.54 -27.80 -18.94
N ALA A 89 -31.73 -26.93 -17.95
CA ALA A 89 -32.26 -27.31 -16.65
C ALA A 89 -33.80 -27.37 -16.71
N THR A 90 -34.37 -28.54 -16.48
CA THR A 90 -35.80 -28.76 -16.29
C THR A 90 -36.22 -28.33 -14.88
N GLU A 91 -37.31 -27.56 -14.79
CA GLU A 91 -37.88 -27.02 -13.55
C GLU A 91 -38.37 -28.11 -12.57
N ALA A 92 -38.14 -27.88 -11.27
CA ALA A 92 -38.80 -28.60 -10.18
C ALA A 92 -39.68 -27.63 -9.37
N PRO A 93 -40.84 -28.08 -8.83
CA PRO A 93 -41.88 -27.19 -8.33
C PRO A 93 -41.59 -26.61 -6.94
N SER A 94 -42.12 -25.41 -6.72
CA SER A 94 -41.91 -24.53 -5.58
C SER A 94 -42.80 -24.86 -4.37
N THR A 95 -42.24 -24.69 -3.17
CA THR A 95 -43.00 -24.45 -1.93
C THR A 95 -42.68 -23.04 -1.46
N GLN A 96 -43.69 -22.16 -1.52
CA GLN A 96 -43.62 -20.74 -1.20
C GLN A 96 -43.45 -20.51 0.30
N VAL A 97 -42.34 -19.88 0.69
CA VAL A 97 -42.30 -18.99 1.86
C VAL A 97 -42.26 -17.58 1.29
N ALA A 98 -43.40 -16.89 1.30
CA ALA A 98 -43.50 -15.52 0.82
C ALA A 98 -42.84 -14.57 1.83
N GLN A 99 -41.55 -14.29 1.64
CA GLN A 99 -40.95 -13.05 2.09
C GLN A 99 -41.17 -12.01 1.00
N SER A 100 -41.88 -10.94 1.34
CA SER A 100 -42.12 -9.82 0.44
C SER A 100 -40.80 -9.11 0.14
N PHE A 101 -40.15 -9.46 -0.96
CA PHE A 101 -39.09 -8.65 -1.54
C PHE A 101 -39.75 -7.46 -2.26
N LEU A 102 -39.37 -6.24 -1.87
CA LEU A 102 -39.73 -5.05 -2.64
C LEU A 102 -39.10 -5.15 -4.05
N PRO A 103 -39.79 -4.72 -5.11
CA PRO A 103 -39.22 -4.67 -6.44
C PRO A 103 -37.98 -3.77 -6.45
N TRP A 104 -36.93 -4.19 -7.16
CA TRP A 104 -35.66 -3.46 -7.34
C TRP A 104 -35.87 -2.07 -7.97
N ASP A 105 -37.04 -1.81 -8.56
CA ASP A 105 -37.38 -0.60 -9.31
C ASP A 105 -38.06 0.48 -8.45
N ALA A 106 -38.18 0.28 -7.13
CA ALA A 106 -38.68 1.32 -6.24
C ALA A 106 -37.62 2.43 -6.07
N GLU A 107 -37.97 3.68 -6.40
CA GLU A 107 -37.13 4.85 -6.12
C GLU A 107 -36.70 4.85 -4.65
N THR A 108 -35.42 4.58 -4.40
CA THR A 108 -34.84 4.54 -3.06
C THR A 108 -34.85 5.96 -2.48
N PRO A 109 -35.55 6.22 -1.37
CA PRO A 109 -35.60 7.57 -0.80
C PRO A 109 -34.20 7.98 -0.31
N GLY A 110 -33.58 8.95 -1.01
CA GLY A 110 -32.44 9.73 -0.52
C GLY A 110 -31.10 9.01 -0.43
N LEU A 111 -30.55 8.58 -1.58
CA LEU A 111 -29.14 8.17 -1.69
C LEU A 111 -28.21 9.33 -1.25
N LYS A 112 -27.63 9.23 -0.05
CA LYS A 112 -26.57 10.12 0.43
C LYS A 112 -25.25 9.65 -0.18
N GLY A 113 -24.59 10.50 -0.98
CA GLY A 113 -23.25 10.21 -1.51
C GLY A 113 -23.09 10.50 -3.00
N GLN A 114 -23.30 11.74 -3.44
CA GLN A 114 -23.07 12.06 -4.85
C GLN A 114 -21.59 12.35 -5.12
N LYS A 115 -21.18 12.08 -6.36
CA LYS A 115 -19.91 12.54 -6.90
C LYS A 115 -19.67 14.01 -6.55
N ARG A 116 -18.50 14.30 -5.97
CA ARG A 116 -18.08 15.65 -5.64
C ARG A 116 -17.90 16.50 -6.88
N THR A 117 -18.64 17.61 -6.94
CA THR A 117 -18.59 18.57 -8.05
C THR A 117 -17.67 19.76 -7.80
N ASP A 118 -17.23 19.92 -6.55
CA ASP A 118 -16.32 20.98 -6.12
C ASP A 118 -14.87 20.68 -6.52
N ILE A 119 -14.48 19.42 -6.56
CA ILE A 119 -13.17 18.97 -7.07
C ILE A 119 -13.17 18.96 -8.61
N LYS A 120 -12.08 19.44 -9.22
CA LYS A 120 -11.84 19.40 -10.67
C LYS A 120 -10.50 18.77 -11.03
N LYS A 121 -9.49 18.92 -10.18
CA LYS A 121 -8.12 18.48 -10.41
C LYS A 121 -7.62 17.68 -9.21
N ILE A 122 -7.21 16.44 -9.44
CA ILE A 122 -6.73 15.52 -8.40
C ILE A 122 -5.27 15.18 -8.69
N LEU A 123 -4.43 15.30 -7.66
CA LEU A 123 -3.06 14.83 -7.69
C LEU A 123 -2.98 13.43 -7.04
N ILE A 124 -2.55 12.43 -7.80
CA ILE A 124 -2.22 11.10 -7.28
C ILE A 124 -0.72 11.04 -6.97
N LEU A 125 -0.41 10.55 -5.77
CA LEU A 125 0.97 10.24 -5.37
C LEU A 125 1.26 8.78 -5.73
N GLY A 126 2.27 8.57 -6.58
CA GLY A 126 2.70 7.24 -7.00
C GLY A 126 3.55 6.49 -5.97
N ALA A 127 3.98 5.29 -6.34
CA ALA A 127 4.74 4.44 -5.43
C ALA A 127 6.20 4.88 -5.24
N GLY A 128 6.79 5.57 -6.21
CA GLY A 128 8.22 5.81 -6.26
C GLY A 128 8.98 4.60 -6.82
N PRO A 129 10.26 4.39 -6.43
CA PRO A 129 11.07 3.30 -6.98
C PRO A 129 10.55 1.93 -6.55
N ILE A 130 10.82 0.91 -7.36
CA ILE A 130 10.60 -0.49 -6.95
C ILE A 130 11.68 -0.86 -5.93
N VAL A 131 11.23 -1.23 -4.74
CA VAL A 131 12.06 -1.73 -3.64
C VAL A 131 11.41 -2.98 -3.05
N ILE A 132 12.16 -3.77 -2.28
CA ILE A 132 11.59 -4.95 -1.60
C ILE A 132 10.40 -4.50 -0.74
N GLY A 133 9.27 -5.21 -0.88
CA GLY A 133 8.02 -4.85 -0.22
C GLY A 133 7.16 -3.81 -0.97
N GLN A 134 7.66 -3.22 -2.06
CA GLN A 134 6.93 -2.24 -2.86
C GLN A 134 7.21 -2.41 -4.36
N ALA A 135 6.39 -3.24 -5.02
CA ALA A 135 6.59 -3.62 -6.41
C ALA A 135 5.43 -3.16 -7.32
N CYS A 136 5.08 -3.96 -8.34
CA CYS A 136 4.17 -3.60 -9.42
C CYS A 136 2.68 -3.53 -9.00
N GLU A 137 2.33 -3.97 -7.80
CA GLU A 137 0.95 -3.96 -7.28
C GLU A 137 0.44 -2.54 -7.09
N PHE A 138 1.33 -1.62 -6.71
CA PHE A 138 1.00 -0.19 -6.56
C PHE A 138 0.99 0.55 -7.90
N ASP A 139 1.76 0.09 -8.90
CA ASP A 139 1.65 0.56 -10.29
C ASP A 139 0.27 0.20 -10.87
N TYR A 140 -0.17 -1.05 -10.65
CA TYR A 140 -1.52 -1.48 -11.01
C TYR A 140 -2.59 -0.60 -10.34
N SER A 141 -2.51 -0.42 -9.02
CA SER A 141 -3.49 0.35 -8.27
C SER A 141 -3.54 1.82 -8.70
N GLY A 142 -2.38 2.46 -8.83
CA GLY A 142 -2.27 3.83 -9.33
C GLY A 142 -2.84 3.99 -10.74
N THR A 143 -2.56 3.04 -11.64
CA THR A 143 -3.11 3.04 -13.01
C THR A 143 -4.64 2.94 -13.02
N GLN A 144 -5.21 2.04 -12.19
CA GLN A 144 -6.68 1.90 -12.09
C GLN A 144 -7.32 3.17 -11.52
N ALA A 145 -6.72 3.78 -10.51
CA ALA A 145 -7.21 5.02 -9.93
C ALA A 145 -7.20 6.18 -10.94
N CYS A 146 -6.11 6.35 -11.71
CA CYS A 146 -6.03 7.35 -12.77
C CYS A 146 -7.16 7.19 -13.79
N LYS A 147 -7.40 5.96 -14.27
CA LYS A 147 -8.46 5.66 -15.23
C LYS A 147 -9.84 5.96 -14.65
N ALA A 148 -10.12 5.48 -13.44
CA ALA A 148 -11.39 5.68 -12.76
C ALA A 148 -11.74 7.16 -12.57
N LEU A 149 -10.77 7.97 -12.15
CA LEU A 149 -10.99 9.41 -11.94
C LEU A 149 -11.14 10.18 -13.27
N LYS A 150 -10.41 9.77 -14.33
CA LYS A 150 -10.58 10.36 -15.67
C LYS A 150 -11.94 10.00 -16.29
N GLU A 151 -12.42 8.78 -16.09
CA GLU A 151 -13.79 8.38 -16.49
C GLU A 151 -14.85 9.25 -15.79
N GLU A 152 -14.58 9.65 -14.56
CA GLU A 152 -15.36 10.63 -13.82
C GLU A 152 -15.06 12.10 -14.23
N GLY A 153 -14.30 12.36 -15.28
CA GLY A 153 -14.07 13.70 -15.81
C GLY A 153 -13.24 14.63 -14.92
N TYR A 154 -12.51 14.08 -13.93
CA TYR A 154 -11.50 14.84 -13.20
C TYR A 154 -10.23 14.99 -14.04
N LYS A 155 -9.55 16.13 -13.90
CA LYS A 155 -8.18 16.29 -14.40
C LYS A 155 -7.22 15.59 -13.45
N VAL A 156 -6.58 14.53 -13.90
CA VAL A 156 -5.68 13.72 -13.08
C VAL A 156 -4.23 14.12 -13.35
N ILE A 157 -3.53 14.47 -12.27
CA ILE A 157 -2.10 14.71 -12.26
C ILE A 157 -1.46 13.56 -11.50
N LEU A 158 -0.37 13.02 -12.04
CA LEU A 158 0.40 11.98 -11.39
C LEU A 158 1.81 12.48 -11.08
N ILE A 159 2.29 12.21 -9.87
CA ILE A 159 3.70 12.30 -9.52
C ILE A 159 4.22 10.90 -9.21
N ASN A 160 5.32 10.51 -9.84
CA ASN A 160 6.03 9.28 -9.52
C ASN A 160 7.53 9.46 -9.79
N SER A 161 8.40 8.69 -9.14
CA SER A 161 9.84 8.73 -9.43
C SER A 161 10.32 7.59 -10.34
N ASN A 162 9.46 6.59 -10.62
CA ASN A 162 9.83 5.43 -11.40
C ASN A 162 9.34 5.53 -12.87
N PRO A 163 10.24 5.74 -13.85
CA PRO A 163 9.87 5.85 -15.26
C PRO A 163 9.50 4.51 -15.92
N ALA A 164 9.69 3.38 -15.24
CA ALA A 164 9.46 2.04 -15.77
C ALA A 164 8.10 1.47 -15.35
N THR A 165 7.10 2.34 -15.15
CA THR A 165 5.75 1.94 -14.68
C THR A 165 4.68 2.30 -15.70
N ILE A 166 3.60 1.52 -15.74
CA ILE A 166 2.46 1.79 -16.62
C ILE A 166 1.79 3.10 -16.22
N MET A 167 1.70 3.39 -14.91
CA MET A 167 1.09 4.61 -14.42
C MET A 167 1.83 5.87 -14.92
N THR A 168 3.14 5.78 -15.18
CA THR A 168 3.92 6.90 -15.75
C THR A 168 3.80 7.06 -17.25
N ASP A 169 3.03 6.21 -17.93
CA ASP A 169 2.72 6.41 -19.34
C ASP A 169 1.95 7.75 -19.53
N PRO A 170 2.34 8.60 -20.48
CA PRO A 170 1.66 9.87 -20.76
C PRO A 170 0.17 9.77 -21.03
N GLU A 171 -0.36 8.61 -21.43
CA GLU A 171 -1.78 8.42 -21.72
C GLU A 171 -2.64 8.17 -20.46
N VAL A 172 -2.01 7.75 -19.35
CA VAL A 172 -2.72 7.32 -18.14
C VAL A 172 -3.26 8.50 -17.33
N ALA A 173 -2.49 9.57 -17.18
CA ALA A 173 -2.89 10.81 -16.49
C ALA A 173 -2.96 11.98 -17.49
N ASP A 174 -3.67 13.06 -17.16
CA ASP A 174 -3.63 14.29 -17.99
C ASP A 174 -2.26 14.96 -17.92
N ARG A 175 -1.56 14.76 -16.81
CA ARG A 175 -0.17 15.19 -16.66
C ARG A 175 0.62 14.28 -15.73
N THR A 176 1.79 13.84 -16.19
CA THR A 176 2.71 13.01 -15.42
C THR A 176 4.00 13.76 -15.12
N TYR A 177 4.40 13.78 -13.85
CA TYR A 177 5.66 14.31 -13.37
C TYR A 177 6.54 13.15 -12.91
N ILE A 178 7.68 12.96 -13.60
CA ILE A 178 8.71 12.00 -13.22
C ILE A 178 9.79 12.73 -12.44
N THR A 179 9.73 12.66 -11.10
CA THR A 179 10.60 13.42 -10.19
C THR A 179 10.78 12.68 -8.87
N PRO A 180 11.88 12.89 -8.11
CA PRO A 180 11.96 12.40 -6.74
C PRO A 180 10.76 12.87 -5.90
N MET A 181 10.23 11.96 -5.10
CA MET A 181 9.03 12.16 -4.29
C MET A 181 9.37 12.75 -2.92
N THR A 182 10.05 13.90 -2.91
CA THR A 182 10.37 14.64 -1.67
C THR A 182 9.40 15.80 -1.47
N PRO A 183 9.13 16.22 -0.22
CA PRO A 183 8.21 17.33 0.06
C PRO A 183 8.52 18.60 -0.73
N GLU A 184 9.79 18.99 -0.83
CA GLU A 184 10.22 20.25 -1.45
C GLU A 184 9.99 20.27 -2.98
N LEU A 185 10.13 19.12 -3.63
CA LEU A 185 9.89 19.00 -5.07
C LEU A 185 8.41 18.88 -5.37
N VAL A 186 7.67 18.15 -4.52
CA VAL A 186 6.22 18.01 -4.66
C VAL A 186 5.53 19.36 -4.39
N GLU A 187 5.99 20.14 -3.41
CA GLU A 187 5.48 21.49 -3.14
C GLU A 187 5.52 22.40 -4.38
N LYS A 188 6.61 22.35 -5.16
CA LYS A 188 6.71 23.11 -6.42
C LYS A 188 5.66 22.70 -7.45
N ILE A 189 5.27 21.42 -7.45
CA ILE A 189 4.21 20.92 -8.33
C ILE A 189 2.84 21.35 -7.78
N LEU A 190 2.62 21.28 -6.47
CA LEU A 190 1.41 21.80 -5.82
C LEU A 190 1.21 23.28 -6.15
N GLU A 191 2.27 24.09 -6.06
CA GLU A 191 2.25 25.51 -6.36
C GLU A 191 1.87 25.79 -7.82
N LYS A 192 2.46 25.03 -8.75
CA LYS A 192 2.26 25.19 -10.20
C LYS A 192 0.90 24.68 -10.66
N GLU A 193 0.49 23.51 -10.19
CA GLU A 193 -0.69 22.82 -10.68
C GLU A 193 -1.95 23.18 -9.91
N ARG A 194 -1.85 23.56 -8.63
CA ARG A 194 -2.98 23.86 -7.75
C ARG A 194 -4.10 22.80 -7.86
N PRO A 195 -3.82 21.52 -7.57
CA PRO A 195 -4.86 20.51 -7.50
C PRO A 195 -5.82 20.84 -6.35
N ASP A 196 -7.10 20.50 -6.49
CA ASP A 196 -8.08 20.70 -5.43
C ASP A 196 -7.90 19.63 -4.33
N ALA A 197 -7.44 18.43 -4.72
CA ALA A 197 -7.25 17.32 -3.81
C ALA A 197 -6.01 16.47 -4.12
N VAL A 198 -5.49 15.79 -3.09
CA VAL A 198 -4.41 14.80 -3.16
C VAL A 198 -4.93 13.43 -2.72
N LEU A 199 -4.67 12.41 -3.52
CA LEU A 199 -4.99 11.00 -3.23
C LEU A 199 -3.71 10.20 -2.96
N PRO A 200 -3.40 9.85 -1.70
CA PRO A 200 -2.16 9.16 -1.34
C PRO A 200 -2.30 7.64 -1.22
N THR A 201 -3.53 7.11 -1.20
CA THR A 201 -3.83 5.72 -0.81
C THR A 201 -3.55 4.67 -1.89
N MET A 202 -3.00 5.08 -3.04
CA MET A 202 -2.72 4.20 -4.20
C MET A 202 -1.24 3.89 -4.37
N GLY A 203 -0.35 4.70 -3.77
CA GLY A 203 1.10 4.63 -3.96
C GLY A 203 1.86 3.95 -2.82
N GLY A 204 1.22 3.05 -2.07
CA GLY A 204 1.86 2.33 -0.96
C GLY A 204 2.38 3.25 0.14
N GLN A 205 3.45 2.84 0.82
CA GLN A 205 3.98 3.56 1.98
C GLN A 205 4.66 4.88 1.60
N THR A 206 5.35 4.94 0.46
CA THR A 206 5.98 6.18 -0.02
C THR A 206 4.98 7.31 -0.16
N ALA A 207 3.82 7.04 -0.76
CA ALA A 207 2.77 8.04 -0.96
C ALA A 207 2.13 8.49 0.36
N LEU A 208 1.85 7.55 1.28
CA LEU A 208 1.31 7.89 2.60
C LEU A 208 2.29 8.75 3.42
N ASN A 209 3.56 8.33 3.52
CA ASN A 209 4.57 9.08 4.27
C ASN A 209 4.79 10.48 3.69
N LEU A 210 4.80 10.60 2.36
CA LEU A 210 4.89 11.90 1.70
C LEU A 210 3.67 12.77 2.01
N ALA A 211 2.46 12.21 1.98
CA ALA A 211 1.24 12.96 2.30
C ALA A 211 1.23 13.46 3.75
N VAL A 212 1.70 12.64 4.70
CA VAL A 212 1.91 13.04 6.09
C VAL A 212 2.89 14.21 6.16
N ALA A 213 4.07 14.08 5.55
CA ALA A 213 5.10 15.12 5.56
C ALA A 213 4.61 16.45 4.93
N LEU A 214 3.88 16.39 3.81
CA LEU A 214 3.29 17.57 3.18
C LEU A 214 2.23 18.25 4.06
N SER A 215 1.43 17.45 4.76
CA SER A 215 0.39 17.96 5.66
C SER A 215 1.00 18.60 6.90
N GLU A 216 1.97 17.94 7.54
CA GLU A 216 2.66 18.44 8.74
C GLU A 216 3.50 19.69 8.47
N ALA A 217 4.05 19.81 7.27
CA ALA A 217 4.74 21.03 6.83
C ALA A 217 3.77 22.18 6.46
N GLY A 218 2.45 21.98 6.58
CA GLY A 218 1.42 22.97 6.25
C GLY A 218 1.31 23.28 4.75
N MET A 219 1.93 22.47 3.88
CA MET A 219 1.99 22.73 2.44
C MET A 219 0.63 22.52 1.76
N LEU A 220 -0.14 21.52 2.20
CA LEU A 220 -1.50 21.30 1.67
C LEU A 220 -2.43 22.46 2.04
N GLU A 221 -2.42 22.88 3.32
CA GLU A 221 -3.23 23.99 3.83
C GLU A 221 -2.87 25.32 3.14
N LYS A 222 -1.57 25.62 2.99
CA LYS A 222 -1.05 26.80 2.30
C LYS A 222 -1.65 27.00 0.90
N TYR A 223 -1.97 25.91 0.21
CA TYR A 223 -2.51 25.94 -1.15
C TYR A 223 -4.01 25.60 -1.22
N GLY A 224 -4.67 25.37 -0.08
CA GLY A 224 -6.09 25.00 -0.01
C GLY A 224 -6.38 23.62 -0.61
N ILE A 225 -5.44 22.68 -0.48
CA ILE A 225 -5.50 21.34 -1.10
C ILE A 225 -6.02 20.35 -0.08
N GLU A 226 -7.08 19.61 -0.43
CA GLU A 226 -7.66 18.61 0.46
C GLU A 226 -6.95 17.26 0.35
N LEU A 227 -6.77 16.56 1.46
CA LEU A 227 -6.33 15.17 1.47
C LEU A 227 -7.54 14.23 1.44
N ILE A 228 -7.74 13.52 0.32
CA ILE A 228 -8.89 12.63 0.10
C ILE A 228 -8.52 11.15 0.24
N GLY A 229 -9.52 10.30 0.47
CA GLY A 229 -9.34 8.87 0.74
C GLY A 229 -9.07 8.63 2.22
N ALA A 230 -7.79 8.70 2.62
CA ALA A 230 -7.39 8.58 4.03
C ALA A 230 -6.95 9.94 4.58
N LYS A 231 -7.63 10.41 5.64
CA LYS A 231 -7.29 11.65 6.35
C LYS A 231 -6.00 11.48 7.16
N LEU A 232 -5.35 12.59 7.48
CA LEU A 232 -4.09 12.60 8.24
C LEU A 232 -4.23 11.84 9.58
N ASP A 233 -5.29 12.12 10.34
CA ASP A 233 -5.53 11.47 11.63
C ASP A 233 -5.76 9.96 11.49
N THR A 234 -6.47 9.53 10.44
CA THR A 234 -6.67 8.11 10.12
C THR A 234 -5.34 7.43 9.81
N ILE A 235 -4.50 8.05 8.99
CA ILE A 235 -3.17 7.52 8.64
C ILE A 235 -2.30 7.39 9.91
N LYS A 236 -2.22 8.46 10.70
CA LYS A 236 -1.44 8.46 11.96
C LYS A 236 -1.92 7.42 12.95
N LYS A 237 -3.23 7.32 13.15
CA LYS A 237 -3.82 6.36 14.08
C LYS A 237 -3.58 4.90 13.65
N ALA A 238 -3.51 4.62 12.34
CA ALA A 238 -3.23 3.29 11.82
C ALA A 238 -1.75 2.92 11.89
N GLU A 239 -0.86 3.86 11.56
CA GLU A 239 0.59 3.62 11.41
C GLU A 239 1.36 3.74 12.75
N ASP A 240 0.87 4.57 13.67
CA ASP A 240 1.44 4.66 15.01
C ASP A 240 0.95 3.49 15.86
N ARG A 241 1.90 2.67 16.32
CA ARG A 241 1.62 1.44 17.09
C ARG A 241 0.88 1.71 18.40
N ASP A 242 1.18 2.79 19.09
CA ASP A 242 0.54 3.09 20.37
C ASP A 242 -0.88 3.63 20.15
N LEU A 243 -1.07 4.53 19.19
CA LEU A 243 -2.40 4.99 18.80
C LEU A 243 -3.28 3.84 18.30
N PHE A 244 -2.72 2.93 17.50
CA PHE A 244 -3.40 1.74 17.01
C PHE A 244 -3.79 0.82 18.17
N LYS A 245 -2.85 0.49 19.07
CA LYS A 245 -3.13 -0.34 20.25
C LYS A 245 -4.22 0.26 21.14
N GLN A 246 -4.16 1.56 21.40
CA GLN A 246 -5.19 2.27 22.16
C GLN A 246 -6.55 2.20 21.46
N ALA A 247 -6.58 2.34 20.13
CA ALA A 247 -7.79 2.17 19.33
C ALA A 247 -8.37 0.76 19.45
N MET A 248 -7.55 -0.28 19.31
CA MET A 248 -7.99 -1.68 19.44
C MET A 248 -8.56 -1.97 20.83
N ASN A 249 -7.91 -1.45 21.88
CA ASN A 249 -8.37 -1.58 23.25
C ASN A 249 -9.77 -0.96 23.47
N ARG A 250 -10.07 0.20 22.84
CA ARG A 250 -11.39 0.84 22.96
C ARG A 250 -12.52 -0.01 22.41
N ILE A 251 -12.26 -0.77 21.34
CA ILE A 251 -13.26 -1.65 20.71
C ILE A 251 -13.18 -3.11 21.19
N GLY A 252 -12.32 -3.42 22.16
CA GLY A 252 -12.15 -4.76 22.70
C GLY A 252 -11.50 -5.76 21.72
N VAL A 253 -10.82 -5.27 20.68
CA VAL A 253 -10.04 -6.11 19.76
C VAL A 253 -8.65 -6.33 20.37
N LYS A 254 -8.22 -7.58 20.47
CA LYS A 254 -6.91 -7.93 21.03
C LYS A 254 -5.83 -7.68 20.00
N SER A 255 -4.77 -6.96 20.38
CA SER A 255 -3.49 -6.91 19.68
C SER A 255 -2.42 -7.63 20.53
N PRO A 256 -1.24 -7.98 19.97
CA PRO A 256 -0.13 -8.51 20.76
C PRO A 256 0.18 -7.60 21.96
N PRO A 257 0.24 -8.15 23.19
CA PRO A 257 0.75 -7.43 24.35
C PRO A 257 2.17 -6.93 24.07
N SER A 258 2.40 -5.63 24.31
CA SER A 258 3.65 -4.97 24.00
C SER A 258 3.91 -3.75 24.87
N GLY A 259 5.17 -3.31 24.93
CA GLY A 259 5.57 -2.08 25.61
C GLY A 259 6.91 -1.55 25.09
N ILE A 260 7.13 -0.25 25.25
CA ILE A 260 8.41 0.40 24.94
C ILE A 260 9.19 0.55 26.24
N ALA A 261 10.46 0.14 26.22
CA ALA A 261 11.39 0.30 27.34
C ALA A 261 12.63 1.07 26.89
N THR A 262 13.17 1.86 27.82
CA THR A 262 14.43 2.61 27.71
C THR A 262 15.54 2.02 28.59
N THR A 263 15.16 1.23 29.59
CA THR A 263 16.08 0.56 30.50
C THR A 263 15.87 -0.96 30.48
N LEU A 264 16.87 -1.70 30.94
CA LEU A 264 16.76 -3.16 31.03
C LEU A 264 15.71 -3.57 32.07
N GLU A 265 15.61 -2.82 33.16
CA GLU A 265 14.61 -3.00 34.21
C GLU A 265 13.19 -2.85 33.65
N GLU A 266 12.92 -1.81 32.85
CA GLU A 266 11.64 -1.64 32.15
C GLU A 266 11.36 -2.79 31.17
N CYS A 267 12.38 -3.30 30.48
CA CYS A 267 12.22 -4.47 29.60
C CYS A 267 11.70 -5.68 30.40
N PHE A 268 12.29 -5.95 31.56
CA PHE A 268 11.85 -7.05 32.43
C PHE A 268 10.45 -6.83 33.00
N GLN A 269 10.09 -5.60 33.38
CA GLN A 269 8.73 -5.29 33.83
C GLN A 269 7.69 -5.57 32.73
N ILE A 270 8.00 -5.22 31.48
CA ILE A 270 7.12 -5.52 30.34
C ILE A 270 7.04 -7.03 30.13
N ALA A 271 8.17 -7.74 30.11
CA ALA A 271 8.19 -9.20 29.96
C ALA A 271 7.38 -9.91 31.05
N GLU A 272 7.49 -9.48 32.31
CA GLU A 272 6.69 -10.00 33.42
C GLU A 272 5.20 -9.70 33.26
N SER A 273 4.85 -8.51 32.75
CA SER A 273 3.45 -8.15 32.46
C SER A 273 2.84 -8.98 31.34
N ILE A 274 3.65 -9.37 30.34
CA ILE A 274 3.23 -10.26 29.25
C ILE A 274 3.12 -11.71 29.78
N GLY A 275 4.04 -12.11 30.66
CA GLY A 275 3.96 -13.35 31.44
C GLY A 275 4.36 -14.63 30.69
N GLU A 276 4.71 -14.55 29.41
CA GLU A 276 5.07 -15.72 28.59
C GLU A 276 6.13 -15.42 27.53
N TYR A 277 6.82 -16.48 27.09
CA TYR A 277 7.76 -16.50 25.97
C TYR A 277 7.17 -17.32 24.81
N PRO A 278 7.58 -17.08 23.54
CA PRO A 278 8.65 -16.18 23.12
C PRO A 278 8.25 -14.70 23.09
N LEU A 279 9.25 -13.82 23.23
CA LEU A 279 9.11 -12.37 23.11
C LEU A 279 9.89 -11.86 21.91
N ILE A 280 9.32 -10.90 21.18
CA ILE A 280 10.00 -10.17 20.12
C ILE A 280 10.55 -8.88 20.69
N ILE A 281 11.82 -8.60 20.40
CA ILE A 281 12.52 -7.39 20.80
C ILE A 281 12.90 -6.63 19.53
N ARG A 282 12.40 -5.39 19.39
CA ARG A 282 12.69 -4.52 18.24
C ARG A 282 13.28 -3.19 18.71
N PRO A 283 14.57 -2.94 18.44
CA PRO A 283 15.18 -1.65 18.73
C PRO A 283 14.59 -0.54 17.86
N ALA A 284 14.45 0.65 18.43
CA ALA A 284 13.98 1.82 17.70
C ALA A 284 15.06 2.38 16.77
N PHE A 285 14.65 2.80 15.57
CA PHE A 285 15.49 3.49 14.58
C PHE A 285 16.78 2.76 14.15
N THR A 286 16.78 1.42 14.14
CA THR A 286 17.94 0.64 13.65
C THR A 286 17.79 0.27 12.18
N LEU A 287 18.94 0.19 11.49
CA LEU A 287 18.99 -0.29 10.10
C LEU A 287 18.91 -1.82 10.09
N GLY A 288 17.97 -2.36 9.30
CA GLY A 288 17.89 -3.80 9.03
C GLY A 288 17.57 -4.70 10.23
N GLY A 289 16.94 -4.16 11.29
CA GLY A 289 16.58 -4.94 12.48
C GLY A 289 17.77 -5.30 13.39
N THR A 290 18.91 -4.65 13.19
CA THR A 290 20.13 -4.88 13.99
C THR A 290 19.85 -4.66 15.49
N GLY A 291 20.29 -5.62 16.32
CA GLY A 291 20.10 -5.61 17.78
C GLY A 291 18.74 -6.13 18.25
N GLY A 292 17.84 -6.49 17.32
CA GLY A 292 16.57 -7.14 17.64
C GLY A 292 16.64 -8.66 17.56
N GLY A 293 15.56 -9.32 17.97
CA GLY A 293 15.48 -10.78 17.91
C GLY A 293 14.23 -11.35 18.57
N ILE A 294 14.16 -12.67 18.60
CA ILE A 294 13.15 -13.44 19.33
C ILE A 294 13.86 -14.10 20.51
N ALA A 295 13.39 -13.83 21.72
CA ALA A 295 13.84 -14.48 22.93
C ALA A 295 12.89 -15.62 23.31
N TYR A 296 13.41 -16.82 23.53
CA TYR A 296 12.62 -17.98 23.95
C TYR A 296 12.67 -18.21 25.46
N ASN A 297 13.59 -17.55 26.16
CA ASN A 297 13.79 -17.64 27.60
C ASN A 297 14.35 -16.31 28.15
N LYS A 298 14.51 -16.26 29.48
CA LYS A 298 14.93 -15.06 30.20
C LYS A 298 16.36 -14.65 29.88
N GLU A 299 17.26 -15.62 29.72
CA GLU A 299 18.68 -15.40 29.45
C GLU A 299 18.89 -14.78 28.06
N GLU A 300 18.22 -15.32 27.05
CA GLU A 300 18.18 -14.76 25.70
C GLU A 300 17.55 -13.37 25.70
N PHE A 301 16.46 -13.19 26.44
CA PHE A 301 15.78 -11.91 26.56
C PHE A 301 16.70 -10.81 27.07
N GLU A 302 17.43 -11.08 28.16
CA GLU A 302 18.39 -10.12 28.73
C GLU A 302 19.47 -9.75 27.72
N ALA A 303 20.04 -10.75 27.05
CA ALA A 303 21.09 -10.54 26.06
C ALA A 303 20.62 -9.70 24.87
N ILE A 304 19.43 -10.02 24.33
CA ILE A 304 18.85 -9.31 23.19
C ILE A 304 18.45 -7.88 23.59
N CYS A 305 17.83 -7.67 24.76
CA CYS A 305 17.48 -6.33 25.25
C CYS A 305 18.72 -5.44 25.44
N LYS A 306 19.80 -5.96 26.03
CA LYS A 306 21.06 -5.21 26.17
C LYS A 306 21.63 -4.81 24.81
N SER A 307 21.66 -5.75 23.86
CA SER A 307 22.12 -5.49 22.49
C SER A 307 21.23 -4.45 21.79
N GLY A 308 19.92 -4.58 21.94
CA GLY A 308 18.94 -3.70 21.33
C GLY A 308 18.99 -2.27 21.85
N LEU A 309 19.08 -2.08 23.17
CA LEU A 309 19.21 -0.77 23.79
C LEU A 309 20.51 -0.07 23.38
N ALA A 310 21.61 -0.83 23.24
CA ALA A 310 22.89 -0.30 22.76
C ALA A 310 22.88 0.03 21.26
N ALA A 311 22.13 -0.72 20.45
CA ALA A 311 22.01 -0.50 19.01
C ALA A 311 21.05 0.63 18.64
N SER A 312 20.03 0.89 19.46
CA SER A 312 19.04 1.93 19.24
C SER A 312 19.63 3.33 19.34
N VAL A 313 19.34 4.19 18.36
CA VAL A 313 19.78 5.60 18.31
C VAL A 313 19.24 6.41 19.50
N CYS A 314 18.06 6.04 20.00
CA CYS A 314 17.41 6.70 21.15
C CYS A 314 17.36 5.82 22.40
N SER A 315 18.16 4.73 22.44
CA SER A 315 18.15 3.75 23.54
C SER A 315 16.75 3.24 23.92
N GLN A 316 15.93 2.89 22.93
CA GLN A 316 14.59 2.35 23.12
C GLN A 316 14.46 1.00 22.43
N VAL A 317 13.76 0.08 23.08
CA VAL A 317 13.35 -1.20 22.51
C VAL A 317 11.86 -1.42 22.72
N LEU A 318 11.19 -1.95 21.72
CA LEU A 318 9.85 -2.52 21.84
C LEU A 318 9.98 -3.98 22.26
N VAL A 319 9.30 -4.36 23.33
CA VAL A 319 9.12 -5.75 23.77
C VAL A 319 7.66 -6.15 23.49
N GLU A 320 7.45 -7.26 22.80
CA GLU A 320 6.12 -7.69 22.34
C GLU A 320 5.97 -9.22 22.41
N LYS A 321 4.76 -9.71 22.70
CA LYS A 321 4.44 -11.14 22.62
C LYS A 321 4.69 -11.66 21.22
N SER A 322 5.47 -12.73 21.10
CA SER A 322 5.67 -13.40 19.82
C SER A 322 4.44 -14.24 19.46
N LEU A 323 3.96 -14.08 18.24
CA LEU A 323 2.91 -14.92 17.66
C LEU A 323 3.49 -15.98 16.72
N LEU A 324 4.77 -16.32 16.88
CA LEU A 324 5.45 -17.31 16.05
C LEU A 324 4.65 -18.63 15.99
N GLY A 325 4.39 -19.12 14.78
CA GLY A 325 3.64 -20.35 14.56
C GLY A 325 2.12 -20.20 14.56
N TRP A 326 1.58 -18.99 14.80
CA TRP A 326 0.14 -18.72 14.66
C TRP A 326 -0.23 -18.68 13.17
N LYS A 327 -1.48 -19.03 12.85
CA LYS A 327 -1.99 -18.90 11.47
C LYS A 327 -2.20 -17.43 11.14
N GLU A 328 -1.86 -17.00 9.94
CA GLU A 328 -1.97 -15.60 9.52
C GLU A 328 -3.03 -15.43 8.42
N TYR A 329 -3.92 -14.46 8.60
CA TYR A 329 -5.03 -14.17 7.70
C TYR A 329 -5.09 -12.69 7.38
N GLU A 330 -5.50 -12.36 6.16
CA GLU A 330 -5.75 -10.99 5.73
C GLU A 330 -7.20 -10.86 5.25
N LEU A 331 -7.86 -9.77 5.64
CA LEU A 331 -9.13 -9.36 5.06
C LEU A 331 -8.92 -8.08 4.25
N GLU A 332 -9.24 -8.15 2.96
CA GLU A 332 -9.37 -6.97 2.11
C GLU A 332 -10.77 -6.39 2.32
N VAL A 333 -10.83 -5.19 2.89
CA VAL A 333 -12.06 -4.55 3.35
C VAL A 333 -12.22 -3.21 2.66
N MET A 334 -13.47 -2.85 2.36
CA MET A 334 -13.79 -1.52 1.85
C MET A 334 -14.92 -0.90 2.67
N ARG A 335 -14.76 0.38 2.97
CA ARG A 335 -15.75 1.20 3.68
C ARG A 335 -16.02 2.49 2.92
N ASP A 336 -17.28 2.92 2.93
CA ASP A 336 -17.70 4.22 2.39
C ASP A 336 -18.24 5.18 3.48
N LEU A 337 -18.58 6.40 3.06
CA LEU A 337 -19.11 7.46 3.92
C LEU A 337 -20.53 7.20 4.43
N ALA A 338 -21.27 6.26 3.82
CA ALA A 338 -22.56 5.81 4.31
C ALA A 338 -22.44 4.68 5.35
N ASP A 339 -21.21 4.36 5.78
CA ASP A 339 -20.88 3.28 6.70
C ASP A 339 -21.21 1.87 6.16
N ASN A 340 -21.33 1.73 4.84
CA ASN A 340 -21.34 0.41 4.23
C ASN A 340 -19.94 -0.18 4.32
N VAL A 341 -19.84 -1.43 4.78
CA VAL A 341 -18.58 -2.18 4.84
C VAL A 341 -18.76 -3.48 4.08
N VAL A 342 -17.83 -3.76 3.17
CA VAL A 342 -17.80 -5.01 2.40
C VAL A 342 -16.45 -5.70 2.60
N ILE A 343 -16.50 -7.00 2.91
CA ILE A 343 -15.32 -7.86 2.87
C ILE A 343 -15.17 -8.37 1.44
N ILE A 344 -14.12 -7.92 0.75
CA ILE A 344 -13.90 -8.23 -0.66
C ILE A 344 -13.28 -9.62 -0.79
N CYS A 345 -12.29 -9.93 0.03
CA CYS A 345 -11.58 -11.19 -0.05
C CYS A 345 -10.95 -11.55 1.29
N SER A 346 -11.11 -12.81 1.70
CA SER A 346 -10.31 -13.43 2.75
C SER A 346 -9.09 -14.10 2.15
N ILE A 347 -7.92 -13.84 2.70
CA ILE A 347 -6.65 -14.41 2.26
C ILE A 347 -6.02 -15.15 3.44
N GLU A 348 -5.50 -16.34 3.18
CA GLU A 348 -4.74 -17.13 4.16
C GLU A 348 -3.29 -17.21 3.71
N ASN A 349 -2.37 -16.92 4.64
CA ASN A 349 -0.96 -17.20 4.47
C ASN A 349 -0.72 -18.66 4.83
N ILE A 350 -0.13 -19.43 3.91
CA ILE A 350 0.22 -20.84 4.15
C ILE A 350 1.32 -20.92 5.21
N ASP A 351 2.28 -19.99 5.15
CA ASP A 351 3.33 -19.91 6.13
C ASP A 351 2.77 -19.30 7.41
N PRO A 352 3.13 -19.83 8.59
CA PRO A 352 2.68 -19.25 9.84
C PRO A 352 3.39 -17.92 10.12
N MET A 353 2.79 -17.14 11.03
CA MET A 353 3.40 -15.96 11.62
C MET A 353 4.86 -16.23 11.99
N GLY A 354 5.75 -15.38 11.51
CA GLY A 354 7.21 -15.54 11.57
C GLY A 354 7.87 -15.46 10.20
N VAL A 355 7.15 -15.85 9.15
CA VAL A 355 7.46 -15.49 7.76
C VAL A 355 6.71 -14.21 7.42
N HIS A 356 7.35 -13.26 6.75
CA HIS A 356 6.69 -12.02 6.38
C HIS A 356 5.64 -12.28 5.28
N THR A 357 4.46 -11.68 5.39
CA THR A 357 3.31 -11.81 4.46
C THR A 357 3.68 -11.58 2.98
N GLY A 358 4.71 -10.75 2.75
CA GLY A 358 5.26 -10.49 1.42
C GLY A 358 5.96 -11.69 0.78
N ASP A 359 6.57 -12.52 1.62
CA ASP A 359 7.36 -13.68 1.22
C ASP A 359 6.54 -14.97 1.34
N SER A 360 5.42 -14.94 2.08
CA SER A 360 4.53 -16.08 2.22
C SER A 360 3.77 -16.42 0.95
N ILE A 361 3.54 -17.72 0.76
CA ILE A 361 2.54 -18.20 -0.18
C ILE A 361 1.15 -17.87 0.37
N THR A 362 0.37 -17.13 -0.41
CA THR A 362 -0.96 -16.66 -0.01
C THR A 362 -2.04 -17.29 -0.89
N VAL A 363 -3.16 -17.64 -0.26
CA VAL A 363 -4.29 -18.32 -0.91
C VAL A 363 -5.57 -17.54 -0.68
N ALA A 364 -6.37 -17.39 -1.73
CA ALA A 364 -7.70 -16.79 -1.71
C ALA A 364 -8.72 -17.78 -2.32
N PRO A 365 -9.88 -18.06 -1.67
CA PRO A 365 -10.27 -17.56 -0.35
C PRO A 365 -9.47 -18.26 0.76
N ALA A 366 -9.68 -17.89 2.03
CA ALA A 366 -9.09 -18.62 3.15
C ALA A 366 -9.61 -20.07 3.17
N GLN A 367 -8.74 -21.03 3.48
CA GLN A 367 -9.00 -22.46 3.32
C GLN A 367 -9.29 -23.16 4.65
N THR A 368 -8.64 -22.73 5.74
CA THR A 368 -8.69 -23.43 7.03
C THR A 368 -9.46 -22.70 8.11
N LEU A 369 -10.04 -21.53 7.80
CA LEU A 369 -10.98 -20.85 8.69
C LEU A 369 -12.29 -21.63 8.76
N THR A 370 -12.76 -21.88 9.98
CA THR A 370 -14.17 -22.22 10.17
C THR A 370 -15.04 -20.99 9.93
N ASP A 371 -16.31 -21.20 9.58
CA ASP A 371 -17.25 -20.08 9.39
C ASP A 371 -17.35 -19.20 10.64
N LYS A 372 -17.35 -19.78 11.85
CA LYS A 372 -17.35 -19.03 13.12
C LYS A 372 -16.13 -18.14 13.27
N GLU A 373 -14.94 -18.64 12.91
CA GLU A 373 -13.71 -17.84 12.96
C GLU A 373 -13.76 -16.73 11.93
N TYR A 374 -14.21 -17.01 10.70
CA TYR A 374 -14.36 -16.03 9.65
C TYR A 374 -15.33 -14.91 10.04
N GLN A 375 -16.54 -15.24 10.54
CA GLN A 375 -17.50 -14.23 11.00
C GLN A 375 -16.93 -13.37 12.13
N ARG A 376 -16.17 -13.96 13.06
CA ARG A 376 -15.48 -13.22 14.11
C ARG A 376 -14.43 -12.26 13.55
N LEU A 377 -13.63 -12.68 12.57
CA LEU A 377 -12.68 -11.79 11.90
C LEU A 377 -13.39 -10.68 11.14
N ARG A 378 -14.51 -10.98 10.48
CA ARG A 378 -15.35 -10.02 9.78
C ARG A 378 -15.88 -8.95 10.73
N ASP A 379 -16.45 -9.34 11.87
CA ASP A 379 -16.96 -8.40 12.88
C ASP A 379 -15.85 -7.50 13.43
N GLN A 380 -14.68 -8.07 13.73
CA GLN A 380 -13.52 -7.31 14.18
C GLN A 380 -13.03 -6.34 13.10
N ALA A 381 -12.92 -6.78 11.84
CA ALA A 381 -12.48 -5.94 10.74
C ALA A 381 -13.41 -4.74 10.53
N VAL A 382 -14.73 -4.95 10.59
CA VAL A 382 -15.72 -3.86 10.53
C VAL A 382 -15.52 -2.87 11.69
N ALA A 383 -15.34 -3.37 12.91
CA ALA A 383 -15.09 -2.52 14.08
C ALA A 383 -13.78 -1.72 13.97
N ILE A 384 -12.71 -2.36 13.48
CA ILE A 384 -11.40 -1.74 13.24
C ILE A 384 -11.52 -0.60 12.22
N MET A 385 -12.18 -0.84 11.08
CA MET A 385 -12.36 0.18 10.04
C MET A 385 -13.06 1.43 10.56
N ARG A 386 -14.08 1.24 11.40
CA ARG A 386 -14.84 2.33 12.04
C ARG A 386 -14.01 3.08 13.07
N GLU A 387 -13.33 2.36 13.97
CA GLU A 387 -12.53 2.96 15.04
C GLU A 387 -11.33 3.74 14.51
N ILE A 388 -10.64 3.18 13.51
CA ILE A 388 -9.52 3.88 12.90
C ILE A 388 -10.01 5.10 12.11
N GLY A 389 -11.22 5.02 11.54
CA GLY A 389 -11.84 6.11 10.80
C GLY A 389 -11.47 6.07 9.33
N VAL A 390 -11.40 4.87 8.74
CA VAL A 390 -11.26 4.72 7.30
C VAL A 390 -12.63 4.97 6.68
N GLU A 391 -12.81 6.13 6.05
CA GLU A 391 -14.10 6.57 5.52
C GLU A 391 -14.25 6.32 4.02
N CYS A 392 -13.15 6.35 3.26
CA CYS A 392 -13.18 6.25 1.80
C CYS A 392 -12.01 5.42 1.29
N GLY A 393 -12.19 4.12 1.11
CA GLY A 393 -11.23 3.32 0.35
C GLY A 393 -11.11 1.85 0.75
N GLY A 394 -10.22 1.17 0.03
CA GLY A 394 -9.79 -0.19 0.35
C GLY A 394 -8.73 -0.16 1.45
N SER A 395 -8.78 -1.16 2.31
CA SER A 395 -7.84 -1.38 3.41
C SER A 395 -7.60 -2.86 3.60
N ASN A 396 -6.49 -3.18 4.25
CA ASN A 396 -6.09 -4.54 4.55
C ASN A 396 -5.95 -4.69 6.06
N VAL A 397 -6.70 -5.62 6.65
CA VAL A 397 -6.64 -5.93 8.08
C VAL A 397 -5.99 -7.31 8.22
N GLN A 398 -4.91 -7.38 9.01
CA GLN A 398 -4.17 -8.62 9.23
C GLN A 398 -4.45 -9.17 10.62
N PHE A 399 -4.71 -10.47 10.68
CA PHE A 399 -5.02 -11.19 11.90
C PHE A 399 -4.11 -12.41 12.04
N ALA A 400 -3.80 -12.75 13.28
CA ALA A 400 -3.24 -14.03 13.64
C ALA A 400 -4.24 -14.83 14.49
N ILE A 401 -4.32 -16.13 14.23
CA ILE A 401 -5.13 -17.07 15.01
C ILE A 401 -4.24 -18.14 15.61
N ASN A 402 -4.36 -18.32 16.93
CA ASN A 402 -3.66 -19.38 17.64
C ASN A 402 -4.26 -20.75 17.24
N PRO A 403 -3.47 -21.67 16.66
CA PRO A 403 -3.98 -22.98 16.25
C PRO A 403 -4.39 -23.87 17.43
N LYS A 404 -3.99 -23.54 18.67
CA LYS A 404 -4.28 -24.36 19.86
C LYS A 404 -5.66 -24.09 20.47
N ASP A 405 -6.04 -22.82 20.57
CA ASP A 405 -7.24 -22.38 21.30
C ASP A 405 -8.14 -21.43 20.48
N GLY A 406 -7.73 -21.05 19.27
CA GLY A 406 -8.48 -20.14 18.41
C GLY A 406 -8.49 -18.69 18.90
N GLU A 407 -7.57 -18.27 19.77
CA GLU A 407 -7.40 -16.86 20.13
C GLU A 407 -7.03 -16.04 18.88
N VAL A 408 -7.67 -14.88 18.72
CA VAL A 408 -7.41 -13.95 17.60
C VAL A 408 -6.64 -12.76 18.13
N MET A 409 -5.64 -12.33 17.36
CA MET A 409 -4.99 -11.04 17.53
C MET A 409 -4.96 -10.28 16.22
N VAL A 410 -5.29 -8.99 16.24
CA VAL A 410 -5.04 -8.09 15.12
C VAL A 410 -3.56 -7.71 15.11
N ILE A 411 -2.92 -7.80 13.95
CA ILE A 411 -1.49 -7.50 13.76
C ILE A 411 -1.33 -6.04 13.35
N GLU A 412 -1.98 -5.66 12.26
CA GLU A 412 -1.97 -4.31 11.71
C GLU A 412 -3.20 -4.07 10.84
N MET A 413 -3.48 -2.79 10.59
CA MET A 413 -4.43 -2.38 9.56
C MET A 413 -3.79 -1.31 8.69
N ASN A 414 -3.77 -1.56 7.38
CA ASN A 414 -3.23 -0.64 6.39
C ASN A 414 -4.38 0.19 5.79
N PRO A 415 -4.43 1.53 6.00
CA PRO A 415 -5.53 2.40 5.53
C PRO A 415 -5.36 2.79 4.05
N ARG A 416 -4.90 1.84 3.24
CA ARG A 416 -4.56 2.01 1.83
C ARG A 416 -4.74 0.67 1.11
N VAL A 417 -4.70 0.72 -0.22
CA VAL A 417 -4.53 -0.51 -0.99
C VAL A 417 -3.22 -1.21 -0.60
N SER A 418 -3.27 -2.53 -0.54
CA SER A 418 -2.16 -3.39 -0.17
C SER A 418 -1.60 -4.09 -1.42
N ARG A 419 -0.52 -4.85 -1.23
CA ARG A 419 -0.01 -5.76 -2.27
C ARG A 419 -1.06 -6.84 -2.58
N SER A 420 -1.72 -7.34 -1.54
CA SER A 420 -2.78 -8.34 -1.59
C SER A 420 -4.06 -7.81 -2.25
N SER A 421 -4.29 -6.49 -2.29
CA SER A 421 -5.44 -5.91 -3.00
C SER A 421 -5.42 -6.18 -4.50
N ALA A 422 -4.24 -6.22 -5.13
CA ALA A 422 -4.12 -6.56 -6.55
C ALA A 422 -4.49 -8.04 -6.81
N LEU A 423 -4.02 -8.94 -5.93
CA LEU A 423 -4.41 -10.35 -5.93
C LEU A 423 -5.92 -10.50 -5.74
N ALA A 424 -6.49 -9.90 -4.69
CA ALA A 424 -7.90 -9.95 -4.39
C ALA A 424 -8.76 -9.41 -5.54
N SER A 425 -8.33 -8.31 -6.18
CA SER A 425 -9.06 -7.74 -7.33
C SER A 425 -9.10 -8.70 -8.52
N LYS A 426 -8.02 -9.43 -8.76
CA LYS A 426 -7.95 -10.43 -9.83
C LYS A 426 -8.66 -11.73 -9.48
N ALA A 427 -8.58 -12.14 -8.22
CA ALA A 427 -9.24 -13.34 -7.73
C ALA A 427 -10.75 -13.18 -7.73
N THR A 428 -11.28 -12.04 -7.31
CA THR A 428 -12.73 -11.83 -7.14
C THR A 428 -13.40 -11.13 -8.32
N GLY A 429 -12.60 -10.50 -9.19
CA GLY A 429 -13.12 -9.58 -10.20
C GLY A 429 -13.56 -8.22 -9.64
N PHE A 430 -13.49 -8.00 -8.33
CA PHE A 430 -13.86 -6.73 -7.69
C PHE A 430 -12.71 -5.71 -7.84
N PRO A 431 -12.88 -4.59 -8.56
CA PRO A 431 -11.76 -3.71 -8.89
C PRO A 431 -11.47 -2.72 -7.74
N ILE A 432 -10.79 -3.19 -6.69
CA ILE A 432 -10.58 -2.46 -5.42
C ILE A 432 -10.06 -1.03 -5.63
N ALA A 433 -8.99 -0.87 -6.41
CA ALA A 433 -8.38 0.44 -6.62
C ALA A 433 -9.30 1.43 -7.35
N LYS A 434 -10.10 0.94 -8.32
CA LYS A 434 -11.12 1.75 -9.01
C LYS A 434 -12.22 2.18 -8.04
N MET A 435 -12.73 1.25 -7.23
CA MET A 435 -13.78 1.54 -6.25
C MET A 435 -13.27 2.53 -5.20
N ALA A 436 -12.08 2.29 -4.63
CA ALA A 436 -11.47 3.19 -3.66
C ALA A 436 -11.25 4.61 -4.20
N ALA A 437 -10.87 4.75 -5.48
CA ALA A 437 -10.75 6.06 -6.13
C ALA A 437 -12.10 6.75 -6.32
N LYS A 438 -13.18 6.02 -6.59
CA LYS A 438 -14.54 6.60 -6.67
C LYS A 438 -15.08 6.99 -5.30
N LEU A 439 -14.85 6.16 -4.27
CA LEU A 439 -15.23 6.47 -2.90
C LEU A 439 -14.52 7.73 -2.37
N SER A 440 -13.25 7.94 -2.73
CA SER A 440 -12.50 9.14 -2.31
C SER A 440 -13.02 10.45 -2.91
N VAL A 441 -13.85 10.38 -3.95
CA VAL A 441 -14.53 11.54 -4.56
C VAL A 441 -16.03 11.58 -4.27
N GLY A 442 -16.48 10.89 -3.22
CA GLY A 442 -17.81 11.06 -2.62
C GLY A 442 -18.88 10.05 -3.05
N TYR A 443 -18.56 9.10 -3.93
CA TYR A 443 -19.45 7.98 -4.18
C TYR A 443 -19.59 7.10 -2.94
N THR A 444 -20.74 6.45 -2.81
CA THR A 444 -20.98 5.31 -1.92
C THR A 444 -21.06 4.01 -2.73
N LEU A 445 -20.84 2.86 -2.09
CA LEU A 445 -20.73 1.55 -2.74
C LEU A 445 -22.00 1.15 -3.51
N ASP A 446 -23.16 1.57 -3.01
CA ASP A 446 -24.48 1.37 -3.61
C ASP A 446 -24.70 2.18 -4.90
N LEU A 447 -23.92 3.24 -5.13
CA LEU A 447 -24.01 4.08 -6.33
C LEU A 447 -23.08 3.67 -7.45
N ILE A 448 -22.08 2.82 -7.17
CA ILE A 448 -21.13 2.38 -8.18
C ILE A 448 -21.66 1.09 -8.81
N PRO A 449 -21.96 1.04 -10.11
CA PRO A 449 -22.40 -0.19 -10.75
C PRO A 449 -21.25 -1.20 -10.78
N ASN A 450 -21.57 -2.47 -10.50
CA ASN A 450 -20.67 -3.60 -10.66
C ASN A 450 -20.27 -3.73 -12.14
N ASP A 451 -18.96 -3.81 -12.41
CA ASP A 451 -18.44 -3.90 -13.78
C ASP A 451 -18.90 -5.16 -14.54
N ILE A 452 -19.19 -6.25 -13.82
CA ILE A 452 -19.62 -7.54 -14.40
C ILE A 452 -21.08 -7.49 -14.82
N THR A 453 -21.98 -7.19 -13.89
CA THR A 453 -23.43 -7.24 -14.14
C THR A 453 -23.98 -5.93 -14.69
N LYS A 454 -23.29 -4.81 -14.45
CA LYS A 454 -23.69 -3.42 -14.72
C LYS A 454 -25.02 -2.97 -14.10
N LYS A 455 -25.69 -3.86 -13.36
CA LYS A 455 -27.01 -3.64 -12.77
C LYS A 455 -27.00 -3.72 -11.25
N THR A 456 -26.14 -4.57 -10.68
CA THR A 456 -25.99 -4.65 -9.23
C THR A 456 -25.01 -3.58 -8.75
N PRO A 457 -25.20 -3.00 -7.57
CA PRO A 457 -24.22 -2.11 -6.96
C PRO A 457 -22.91 -2.83 -6.62
N ALA A 458 -21.87 -2.06 -6.29
CA ALA A 458 -20.60 -2.55 -5.78
C ALA A 458 -20.65 -2.89 -4.27
N SER A 459 -21.79 -2.68 -3.60
CA SER A 459 -22.04 -3.04 -2.21
C SER A 459 -22.34 -4.54 -2.04
N PHE A 460 -21.44 -5.42 -2.50
CA PHE A 460 -21.56 -6.87 -2.34
C PHE A 460 -20.22 -7.49 -1.94
N GLU A 461 -20.28 -8.65 -1.26
CA GLU A 461 -19.12 -9.47 -0.94
C GLU A 461 -18.97 -10.55 -2.02
N PRO A 462 -17.89 -10.57 -2.82
CA PRO A 462 -17.69 -11.55 -3.88
C PRO A 462 -17.52 -12.97 -3.34
N SER A 463 -18.15 -13.95 -4.00
CA SER A 463 -17.89 -15.38 -3.80
C SER A 463 -17.14 -15.95 -5.01
N ILE A 464 -16.14 -16.80 -4.77
CA ILE A 464 -15.37 -17.48 -5.81
C ILE A 464 -15.49 -18.99 -5.67
N ASP A 465 -15.61 -19.69 -6.79
CA ASP A 465 -15.72 -21.16 -6.91
C ASP A 465 -14.39 -21.82 -7.29
N TYR A 466 -13.31 -21.05 -7.29
CA TYR A 466 -11.94 -21.49 -7.50
C TYR A 466 -11.01 -20.93 -6.42
N VAL A 467 -9.79 -21.46 -6.39
CA VAL A 467 -8.72 -21.03 -5.48
C VAL A 467 -7.65 -20.31 -6.30
N VAL A 468 -7.17 -19.17 -5.77
CA VAL A 468 -6.05 -18.43 -6.33
C VAL A 468 -4.89 -18.46 -5.34
N THR A 469 -3.71 -18.81 -5.83
CA THR A 469 -2.48 -18.82 -5.04
C THR A 469 -1.48 -17.82 -5.60
N LYS A 470 -0.95 -16.94 -4.74
CA LYS A 470 0.18 -16.07 -5.03
C LYS A 470 1.43 -16.67 -4.38
N VAL A 471 2.45 -16.91 -5.20
CA VAL A 471 3.74 -17.46 -4.78
C VAL A 471 4.82 -16.42 -5.03
N SER A 472 5.63 -16.12 -4.02
CA SER A 472 6.86 -15.34 -4.17
C SER A 472 7.97 -16.29 -4.62
N VAL A 473 8.52 -16.06 -5.81
CA VAL A 473 9.61 -16.88 -6.35
C VAL A 473 10.95 -16.20 -6.01
N PRO A 474 11.92 -16.92 -5.42
CA PRO A 474 13.23 -16.36 -5.04
C PRO A 474 14.05 -15.82 -6.21
#